data_AF-A0A429MNI6-F1
#
_entry.id   AF-A0A429MNI6-F1
#
_cell.length_a   1.000
_cell.length_b   1.000
_cell.length_c   1.000
_cell.angle_alpha   90.00
_cell.angle_beta   90.00
_cell.angle_gamma   90.00
#
_symmetry.space_group_name_H-M   'P 1'
#
loop_
_entity.id
_entity.type
_entity.pdbx_description
1 polymer ?
#
loop_
_entity_poly.entity_id
_entity_poly.type
_entity_poly.pdbx_seq_one_letter_code
_entity_poly.pdbx_strand_id
1 'polypeptide(L)'
;DEAGWVSVNPQTLQHTQHANIFALGDVMNAPNAKTAAAARAQAPIVAVNVIAQLKGEQNFCEYNGYGSCPLTVERGKIVLAEFGYGGKLLPSFPKWVIDGQKPSRLAWLLKEQILPPIYWQGMLKGREWMVKPERG
;
A
#
# COMPACT_ATOMS: atom_id res chain seq x y z
N ASP A 1 17.34 -10.90 -2.03
CA ASP A 1 17.63 -11.40 -3.38
C ASP A 1 19.07 -11.05 -3.72
N GLU A 2 19.53 -11.29 -4.95
CA GLU A 2 20.90 -10.98 -5.37
C GLU A 2 21.23 -9.48 -5.31
N ALA A 3 20.21 -8.61 -5.36
CA ALA A 3 20.35 -7.15 -5.28
C ALA A 3 20.28 -6.61 -3.84
N GLY A 4 20.18 -7.47 -2.83
CA GLY A 4 20.18 -7.09 -1.41
C GLY A 4 18.81 -6.72 -0.83
N TRP A 5 17.72 -6.87 -1.58
CA TRP A 5 16.36 -6.66 -1.07
C TRP A 5 15.87 -7.88 -0.29
N VAL A 6 14.93 -7.68 0.65
CA VAL A 6 14.27 -8.83 1.30
C VAL A 6 13.40 -9.56 0.27
N SER A 7 13.65 -10.84 0.08
CA SER A 7 12.95 -11.65 -0.93
C SER A 7 11.60 -12.12 -0.39
N VAL A 8 10.50 -11.63 -0.98
CA VAL A 8 9.14 -11.98 -0.53
C VAL A 8 8.27 -12.51 -1.66
N ASN A 9 7.26 -13.30 -1.31
CA ASN A 9 6.14 -13.55 -2.20
C ASN A 9 5.34 -12.23 -2.36
N PRO A 10 5.13 -11.73 -3.59
CA PRO A 10 4.42 -10.46 -3.82
C PRO A 10 3.00 -10.40 -3.26
N GLN A 11 2.28 -11.52 -3.23
CA GLN A 11 0.91 -11.58 -2.73
C GLN A 11 0.90 -11.69 -1.21
N THR A 12 1.65 -12.60 -0.61
CA THR A 12 1.52 -12.86 0.84
C THR A 12 2.46 -12.02 1.70
N LEU A 13 3.47 -11.39 1.09
CA LEU A 13 4.56 -10.63 1.73
C LEU A 13 5.41 -11.47 2.71
N GLN A 14 5.28 -12.80 2.63
CA GLN A 14 6.09 -13.76 3.36
C GLN A 14 7.43 -13.97 2.64
N HIS A 15 8.51 -14.18 3.41
CA HIS A 15 9.82 -14.47 2.84
C HIS A 15 9.82 -15.78 2.05
N THR A 16 10.47 -15.79 0.89
CA THR A 16 10.41 -16.94 -0.04
C THR A 16 11.12 -18.20 0.48
N GLN A 17 12.04 -18.06 1.43
CA GLN A 17 12.82 -19.18 1.99
C GLN A 17 12.54 -19.43 3.49
N HIS A 18 11.85 -18.50 4.17
CA HIS A 18 11.68 -18.53 5.62
C HIS A 18 10.22 -18.23 5.97
N ALA A 19 9.45 -19.27 6.29
CA ALA A 19 8.01 -19.15 6.52
C ALA A 19 7.64 -18.26 7.73
N ASN A 20 8.57 -18.04 8.66
CA ASN A 20 8.38 -17.20 9.85
C ASN A 20 8.82 -15.74 9.65
N ILE A 21 9.28 -15.36 8.45
CA ILE A 21 9.74 -13.99 8.16
C ILE A 21 8.75 -13.33 7.21
N PHE A 22 8.37 -12.09 7.52
CA PHE A 22 7.54 -11.23 6.68
C PHE A 22 8.22 -9.87 6.54
N ALA A 23 8.02 -9.21 5.41
CA ALA A 23 8.54 -7.86 5.18
C ALA A 23 7.50 -6.98 4.47
N LEU A 24 7.62 -5.67 4.68
CA LEU A 24 6.79 -4.66 4.04
C LEU A 24 7.61 -3.37 3.83
N GLY A 25 7.06 -2.46 3.04
CA GLY A 25 7.66 -1.17 2.73
C GLY A 25 8.79 -1.28 1.71
N ASP A 26 9.75 -0.37 1.82
CA ASP A 26 10.74 -0.16 0.76
C ASP A 26 11.83 -1.23 0.71
N VAL A 27 12.02 -2.00 1.79
CA VAL A 27 13.12 -2.97 1.95
C VAL A 27 12.94 -4.26 1.15
N MET A 28 11.71 -4.58 0.73
CA MET A 28 11.40 -5.84 0.04
C MET A 28 11.44 -5.72 -1.49
N ASN A 29 11.54 -6.86 -2.16
CA ASN A 29 11.61 -6.95 -3.63
C ASN A 29 10.26 -7.09 -4.34
N ALA A 30 9.15 -6.87 -3.64
CA ALA A 30 7.83 -6.91 -4.24
C ALA A 30 7.71 -5.86 -5.37
N PRO A 31 7.11 -6.21 -6.54
CA PRO A 31 7.08 -5.35 -7.72
C PRO A 31 5.98 -4.26 -7.65
N ASN A 32 5.95 -3.50 -6.55
CA ASN A 32 5.02 -2.39 -6.31
C ASN A 32 5.77 -1.05 -6.25
N ALA A 33 5.02 0.06 -6.31
CA ALA A 33 5.60 1.38 -6.07
C ALA A 33 6.02 1.51 -4.59
N LYS A 34 7.30 1.85 -4.35
CA LYS A 34 7.89 2.07 -3.01
C LYS A 34 7.43 3.43 -2.46
N THR A 35 6.28 3.43 -1.78
CA THR A 35 5.58 4.63 -1.30
C THR A 35 4.98 4.40 0.08
N ALA A 36 4.78 5.47 0.86
CA ALA A 36 4.10 5.38 2.15
C ALA A 36 2.67 4.82 2.03
N ALA A 37 1.97 5.09 0.92
CA ALA A 37 0.65 4.52 0.66
C ALA A 37 0.69 3.00 0.48
N ALA A 38 1.75 2.48 -0.15
CA ALA A 38 1.98 1.04 -0.26
C ALA A 38 2.30 0.44 1.12
N ALA A 39 3.21 1.04 1.88
CA ALA A 39 3.54 0.58 3.24
C ALA A 39 2.30 0.54 4.15
N ARG A 40 1.44 1.55 4.05
CA ARG A 40 0.14 1.60 4.75
C ARG A 40 -0.76 0.42 4.38
N ALA A 41 -0.85 0.07 3.10
CA ALA A 41 -1.67 -1.06 2.63
C ALA A 41 -1.09 -2.43 2.97
N GLN A 42 0.24 -2.54 3.01
CA GLN A 42 0.95 -3.78 3.32
C GLN A 42 0.90 -4.12 4.82
N ALA A 43 0.93 -3.10 5.69
CA ALA A 43 0.91 -3.27 7.15
C ALA A 43 -0.20 -4.20 7.69
N PRO A 44 -1.50 -3.97 7.37
CA PRO A 44 -2.56 -4.86 7.86
C PRO A 44 -2.49 -6.27 7.25
N ILE A 45 -2.00 -6.42 6.01
CA ILE A 45 -1.86 -7.73 5.35
C ILE A 45 -0.78 -8.55 6.07
N VAL A 46 0.40 -7.97 6.30
CA VAL A 46 1.47 -8.62 7.06
C VAL A 46 1.00 -8.95 8.47
N ALA A 47 0.32 -8.03 9.16
CA ALA A 47 -0.18 -8.29 10.51
C ALA A 47 -1.12 -9.51 10.56
N VAL A 48 -2.08 -9.60 9.64
CA VAL A 48 -3.01 -10.74 9.56
C VAL A 48 -2.27 -12.03 9.20
N ASN A 49 -1.33 -11.99 8.26
CA ASN A 49 -0.57 -13.17 7.83
C ASN A 49 0.38 -13.69 8.91
N VAL A 50 1.00 -12.80 9.68
CA VAL A 50 1.80 -13.17 10.86
C VAL A 50 0.92 -13.87 11.90
N ILE A 51 -0.26 -13.34 12.18
CA ILE A 51 -1.21 -13.98 13.12
C ILE A 51 -1.67 -15.34 12.60
N ALA A 52 -1.98 -15.47 11.31
CA ALA A 52 -2.34 -16.74 10.67
C ALA A 52 -1.22 -17.77 10.80
N GLN A 53 0.02 -17.37 10.47
CA GLN A 53 1.21 -18.22 10.60
C GLN A 53 1.43 -18.69 12.04
N LEU A 54 1.25 -17.81 13.04
CA LEU A 54 1.37 -18.17 14.46
C LEU A 54 0.29 -19.17 14.91
N LYS A 55 -0.87 -19.19 14.25
CA LYS A 55 -1.95 -20.16 14.48
C LYS A 55 -1.77 -21.46 13.69
N GLY A 56 -0.75 -21.54 12.82
CA GLY A 56 -0.57 -22.67 11.89
C GLY A 56 -1.57 -22.66 10.72
N GLU A 57 -2.27 -21.54 10.49
CA GLU A 57 -3.11 -21.35 9.30
C GLU A 57 -2.22 -21.10 8.08
N GLN A 58 -2.56 -21.71 6.93
CA GLN A 58 -1.88 -21.46 5.64
C GLN A 58 -2.70 -20.56 4.70
N ASN A 59 -3.93 -20.19 5.09
CA ASN A 59 -4.72 -19.26 4.32
C ASN A 59 -4.30 -17.81 4.64
N PHE A 60 -3.45 -17.26 3.78
CA PHE A 60 -2.94 -15.90 3.88
C PHE A 60 -3.80 -14.92 3.09
N CYS A 61 -3.86 -13.69 3.59
CA CYS A 61 -4.37 -12.55 2.85
C CYS A 61 -3.40 -12.14 1.75
N GLU A 62 -3.96 -11.70 0.63
CA GLU A 62 -3.19 -11.27 -0.53
C GLU A 62 -3.09 -9.74 -0.63
N TYR A 63 -1.90 -9.28 -1.00
CA TYR A 63 -1.61 -7.93 -1.42
C TYR A 63 -1.67 -7.84 -2.94
N ASN A 64 -2.42 -6.86 -3.42
CA ASN A 64 -2.66 -6.63 -4.84
C ASN A 64 -1.65 -5.66 -5.49
N GLY A 65 -0.59 -5.27 -4.79
CA GLY A 65 0.40 -4.32 -5.28
C GLY A 65 0.02 -2.85 -5.15
N TYR A 66 -1.05 -2.53 -4.39
CA TYR A 66 -1.53 -1.14 -4.23
C TYR A 66 -0.42 -0.17 -3.82
N GLY A 67 -0.23 0.88 -4.60
CA GLY A 67 0.59 2.04 -4.27
C GLY A 67 -0.05 3.31 -4.80
N SER A 68 0.31 4.45 -4.20
CA SER A 68 -0.19 5.77 -4.62
C SER A 68 0.95 6.77 -4.70
N CYS A 69 1.00 7.52 -5.79
CA CYS A 69 1.98 8.57 -6.03
C CYS A 69 1.25 9.90 -6.33
N PRO A 70 1.19 10.83 -5.36
CA PRO A 70 0.59 12.14 -5.57
C PRO A 70 1.57 13.09 -6.27
N LEU A 71 1.55 13.07 -7.61
CA LEU A 71 2.42 13.87 -8.47
C LEU A 71 1.98 15.34 -8.46
N THR A 72 2.84 16.22 -7.95
CA THR A 72 2.60 17.66 -7.95
C THR A 72 2.97 18.23 -9.31
N VAL A 73 1.98 18.75 -10.03
CA VAL A 73 2.15 19.26 -11.40
C VAL A 73 2.19 20.79 -11.45
N GLU A 74 1.52 21.45 -10.52
CA GLU A 74 1.63 22.89 -10.29
C GLU A 74 1.29 23.20 -8.81
N ARG A 75 1.66 24.38 -8.33
CA ARG A 75 1.30 24.82 -6.98
C ARG A 75 -0.23 24.82 -6.85
N GLY A 76 -0.75 23.96 -5.96
CA GLY A 76 -2.18 23.84 -5.74
C GLY A 76 -2.90 22.77 -6.57
N LYS A 77 -2.22 22.00 -7.44
CA LYS A 77 -2.83 20.84 -8.12
C LYS A 77 -1.92 19.62 -8.09
N ILE A 78 -2.51 18.46 -7.82
CA ILE A 78 -1.82 17.18 -7.96
C ILE A 78 -2.60 16.24 -8.89
N VAL A 79 -1.87 15.33 -9.51
CA VAL A 79 -2.41 14.13 -10.16
C VAL A 79 -2.25 12.99 -9.16
N LEU A 80 -3.36 12.44 -8.68
CA LEU A 80 -3.37 11.32 -7.74
C LEU A 80 -3.33 10.01 -8.53
N ALA A 81 -2.14 9.48 -8.71
CA ALA A 81 -1.94 8.27 -9.48
C ALA A 81 -1.89 7.05 -8.55
N GLU A 82 -2.82 6.10 -8.73
CA GLU A 82 -2.96 4.90 -7.88
C GLU A 82 -2.90 3.64 -8.74
N PHE A 83 -2.08 2.68 -8.33
CA PHE A 83 -1.73 1.51 -9.13
C PHE A 83 -1.68 0.25 -8.30
N GLY A 84 -1.99 -0.89 -8.91
CA GLY A 84 -1.72 -2.24 -8.40
C GLY A 84 -0.67 -2.97 -9.25
N TYR A 85 -0.48 -4.26 -8.98
CA TYR A 85 0.40 -5.10 -9.79
C TYR A 85 0.01 -5.11 -11.27
N GLY A 86 1.03 -5.16 -12.14
CA GLY A 86 0.86 -5.12 -13.59
C GLY A 86 0.42 -3.75 -14.13
N GLY A 87 0.57 -2.67 -13.36
CA GLY A 87 0.22 -1.31 -13.79
C GLY A 87 -1.29 -1.06 -13.86
N LYS A 88 -2.11 -1.92 -13.24
CA LYS A 88 -3.56 -1.73 -13.18
C LYS A 88 -3.88 -0.48 -12.36
N LEU A 89 -4.73 0.40 -12.87
CA LEU A 89 -5.20 1.57 -12.11
C LEU A 89 -6.16 1.11 -11.01
N LEU A 90 -5.89 1.54 -9.77
CA LEU A 90 -6.72 1.26 -8.59
C LEU A 90 -7.18 2.57 -7.93
N PRO A 91 -8.08 3.34 -8.58
CA PRO A 91 -8.53 4.61 -8.04
C PRO A 91 -9.34 4.40 -6.74
N SER A 92 -8.90 5.02 -5.64
CA SER A 92 -9.59 5.00 -4.34
C SER A 92 -10.84 5.88 -4.31
N PHE A 93 -10.93 6.86 -5.22
CA PHE A 93 -12.05 7.79 -5.31
C PHE A 93 -12.81 7.60 -6.63
N PRO A 94 -14.14 7.78 -6.63
CA PRO A 94 -14.90 7.86 -7.88
C PRO A 94 -14.37 9.00 -8.76
N LYS A 95 -14.34 8.80 -10.08
CA LYS A 95 -13.84 9.80 -11.05
C LYS A 95 -14.54 11.17 -10.94
N TRP A 96 -15.79 11.19 -10.46
CA TRP A 96 -16.55 12.43 -10.24
C TRP A 96 -16.09 13.21 -8.99
N VAL A 97 -15.35 12.58 -8.07
CA VAL A 97 -14.74 13.23 -6.90
C VAL A 97 -13.29 13.63 -7.20
N ILE A 98 -12.46 12.67 -7.63
CA ILE A 98 -11.07 12.90 -8.04
C ILE A 98 -10.81 12.08 -9.31
N ASP A 99 -10.62 12.77 -10.43
CA ASP A 99 -10.04 12.17 -11.62
C ASP A 99 -8.52 12.09 -11.42
N GLY A 100 -8.03 10.91 -11.06
CA GLY A 100 -6.61 10.63 -10.83
C GLY A 100 -5.72 10.82 -12.06
N GLN A 101 -6.29 11.05 -13.25
CA GLN A 101 -5.56 11.35 -14.48
C GLN A 101 -5.47 12.86 -14.77
N LYS A 102 -6.18 13.70 -14.01
CA LYS A 102 -6.21 15.15 -14.22
C LYS A 102 -5.69 15.91 -12.99
N PRO A 103 -5.00 17.05 -13.21
CA PRO A 103 -4.61 17.93 -12.11
C PRO A 103 -5.83 18.40 -11.32
N SER A 104 -5.88 18.08 -10.02
CA SER A 104 -6.99 18.46 -9.15
C SER A 104 -6.53 19.25 -7.93
N ARG A 105 -7.22 20.37 -7.65
CA ARG A 105 -7.06 21.15 -6.41
C ARG A 105 -7.61 20.41 -5.19
N LEU A 106 -8.65 19.59 -5.39
CA LEU A 106 -9.20 18.76 -4.31
C LEU A 106 -8.18 17.73 -3.85
N ALA A 107 -7.48 17.10 -4.80
CA ALA A 107 -6.40 16.18 -4.50
C ALA A 107 -5.22 16.90 -3.80
N TRP A 108 -4.94 18.15 -4.16
CA TRP A 108 -3.94 18.97 -3.45
C TRP A 108 -4.33 19.20 -1.98
N LEU A 109 -5.57 19.61 -1.71
CA LEU A 109 -6.08 19.79 -0.36
C LEU A 109 -6.05 18.49 0.45
N LEU A 110 -6.41 17.36 -0.18
CA LEU A 110 -6.31 16.02 0.41
C LEU A 110 -4.86 15.72 0.84
N LYS A 111 -3.89 15.96 -0.07
CA LYS A 111 -2.48 15.74 0.22
C LYS A 111 -1.96 16.63 1.34
N GLU A 112 -2.27 17.92 1.29
CA GLU A 112 -1.70 18.93 2.19
C GLU A 112 -2.32 18.87 3.59
N GLN A 113 -3.64 18.68 3.70
CA GLN A 113 -4.36 18.84 4.97
C GLN A 113 -4.84 17.52 5.58
N ILE A 114 -5.18 16.53 4.75
CA ILE A 114 -5.84 15.30 5.22
C ILE A 114 -4.83 14.16 5.44
N LEU A 115 -3.83 14.02 4.56
CA LEU A 115 -2.82 12.96 4.72
C LEU A 115 -1.96 13.10 5.99
N PRO A 116 -1.50 14.30 6.42
CA PRO A 116 -0.68 14.40 7.63
C PRO A 116 -1.36 13.86 8.91
N PRO A 117 -2.61 14.25 9.27
CA PRO A 117 -3.26 13.68 10.44
C PRO A 117 -3.57 12.18 10.27
N ILE A 118 -3.92 11.71 9.07
CA ILE A 118 -4.10 10.27 8.81
C ILE A 118 -2.80 9.51 9.07
N TYR A 119 -1.65 10.05 8.66
CA TYR A 119 -0.35 9.44 8.91
C TYR A 119 -0.06 9.33 10.41
N TRP A 120 -0.09 10.45 11.14
CA TRP A 120 0.30 10.50 12.56
C TRP A 120 -0.73 9.85 13.51
N GLN A 121 -2.02 10.01 13.23
CA GLN A 121 -3.10 9.58 14.12
C GLN A 121 -3.75 8.26 13.69
N GLY A 122 -3.61 7.88 12.42
CA GLY A 122 -4.13 6.64 11.86
C GLY A 122 -3.03 5.60 11.67
N MET A 123 -2.25 5.76 10.60
CA MET A 123 -1.25 4.80 10.12
C MET A 123 -0.26 4.39 11.21
N LEU A 124 0.38 5.36 11.88
CA LEU A 124 1.37 5.06 12.94
C LEU A 124 0.75 4.47 14.21
N LYS A 125 -0.57 4.60 14.39
CA LYS A 125 -1.31 3.98 15.50
C LYS A 125 -1.93 2.64 15.11
N GLY A 126 -1.63 2.12 13.92
CA GLY A 126 -2.19 0.87 13.40
C GLY A 126 -3.69 0.93 13.09
N ARG A 127 -4.27 2.13 12.96
CA ARG A 127 -5.69 2.31 12.63
C ARG A 127 -5.83 2.46 11.12
N GLU A 128 -6.07 1.34 10.44
CA GLU A 128 -6.29 1.31 9.00
C GLU A 128 -7.71 0.80 8.68
N TRP A 129 -8.56 1.69 8.16
CA TRP A 129 -9.97 1.39 7.87
C TRP A 129 -10.24 1.22 6.37
N MET A 130 -9.33 1.66 5.50
CA MET A 130 -9.53 1.63 4.05
C MET A 130 -9.01 0.34 3.42
N VAL A 131 -8.23 -0.45 4.15
CA VAL A 131 -7.67 -1.72 3.68
C VAL A 131 -8.41 -2.85 4.38
N LYS A 132 -9.08 -3.71 3.60
CA LYS A 132 -9.70 -4.93 4.10
C LYS A 132 -8.85 -6.11 3.60
N PRO A 133 -8.07 -6.77 4.48
CA PRO A 133 -7.35 -7.97 4.10
C PRO A 133 -8.35 -9.06 3.71
N GLU A 134 -8.36 -9.43 2.44
CA GLU A 134 -9.17 -10.52 1.92
C GLU A 134 -8.31 -11.79 1.83
N ARG A 135 -8.88 -12.91 2.26
CA ARG A 135 -8.26 -14.24 2.13
C ARG A 135 -8.49 -14.75 0.71
N GLY A 136 -7.45 -15.31 0.10
CA GLY A 136 -7.56 -16.03 -1.18
C GLY A 136 -8.26 -17.37 -1.04
#